data_AF-I4B444-F1
#
_entry.id   AF-I4B444-F1
#
_cell.length_a   1.000
_cell.length_b   1.000
_cell.length_c   1.000
_cell.angle_alpha   90.00
_cell.angle_beta   90.00
_cell.angle_gamma   90.00
#
_symmetry.space_group_name_H-M   'P 1'
#
loop_
_entity.id
_entity.type
_entity.pdbx_description
1 polymer ?
#
loop_
_entity_poly.entity_id
_entity_poly.type
_entity_poly.pdbx_seq_one_letter_code
_entity_poly.pdbx_strand_id
1 'polypeptide(L)' 'MQKLADISQHFSNGIELRDNEPVEGAIKKFKREVANSGILTELKKREYFEKPSVIKKRERDQAERKRFRKRNIYNEA' A
#
# COMPACT_ATOMS: atom_id res chain seq x y z
N MET A 1 -8.64 -34.36 -14.31
CA MET A 1 -7.92 -33.81 -13.14
C MET A 1 -7.73 -32.33 -13.37
N GLN A 2 -8.47 -31.48 -12.64
CA GLN A 2 -8.33 -30.03 -12.73
C GLN A 2 -6.91 -29.65 -12.33
N LYS A 3 -6.23 -28.92 -13.23
CA LYS A 3 -4.98 -28.23 -12.93
C LYS A 3 -5.21 -27.42 -11.66
N LEU A 4 -4.48 -27.76 -10.60
CA LEU A 4 -4.33 -26.91 -9.43
C LEU A 4 -3.83 -25.57 -9.96
N ALA A 5 -4.69 -24.56 -9.94
CA ALA A 5 -4.28 -23.20 -10.23
C ALA A 5 -3.14 -22.88 -9.25
N ASP A 6 -1.97 -22.57 -9.79
CA ASP A 6 -0.83 -22.16 -8.99
C ASP A 6 -1.29 -21.06 -8.03
N ILE A 7 -1.16 -21.30 -6.73
CA ILE A 7 -1.50 -20.35 -5.66
C ILE A 7 -0.72 -19.03 -5.83
N SER A 8 0.32 -19.05 -6.67
CA SER A 8 1.06 -17.88 -7.19
C SER A 8 0.19 -16.82 -7.87
N GLN A 9 -0.96 -17.15 -8.47
CA GLN A 9 -1.68 -16.17 -9.31
C GLN A 9 -2.55 -15.15 -8.57
N HIS A 10 -2.68 -15.22 -7.23
CA HIS A 10 -3.55 -14.31 -6.46
C HIS A 10 -2.91 -13.61 -5.26
N PHE A 11 -1.58 -13.66 -5.12
CA PHE A 11 -0.88 -12.77 -4.19
C PHE A 11 0.04 -11.82 -4.97
N SER A 12 -0.48 -10.65 -5.34
CA SER A 12 0.30 -9.54 -5.92
C SER A 12 1.38 -8.97 -4.97
N ASN A 13 1.50 -9.52 -3.76
CA ASN A 13 2.36 -9.01 -2.68
C ASN A 13 3.46 -10.02 -2.28
N GLY A 14 3.72 -11.03 -3.10
CA GLY A 14 4.86 -11.93 -2.91
C GLY A 14 6.17 -11.17 -3.13
N ILE A 15 7.16 -11.37 -2.25
CA ILE A 15 8.50 -10.81 -2.44
C ILE A 15 9.45 -11.91 -2.86
N GLU A 16 10.06 -11.71 -4.00
CA GLU A 16 11.14 -12.55 -4.48
C GLU A 16 12.42 -12.21 -3.72
N LEU A 17 12.99 -13.23 -3.09
CA LEU A 17 14.27 -13.14 -2.41
C LEU A 17 15.37 -13.67 -3.34
N ARG A 18 16.51 -12.98 -3.33
CA ARG A 18 17.71 -13.47 -4.00
C ARG A 18 18.48 -14.36 -3.03
N ASP A 19 19.17 -15.37 -3.55
CA ASP A 19 19.81 -16.42 -2.75
C ASP A 19 20.87 -15.92 -1.73
N ASN A 20 21.41 -14.71 -1.94
CA ASN A 20 22.42 -14.08 -1.06
C ASN A 20 21.90 -12.87 -0.27
N GLU A 21 20.58 -12.71 -0.10
CA GLU A 21 20.04 -11.61 0.73
C GLU A 21 19.92 -11.97 2.22
N PRO A 22 20.29 -11.05 3.13
CA PRO A 22 20.04 -11.25 4.55
C PRO A 22 18.53 -11.24 4.84
N VAL A 23 18.10 -12.13 5.75
CA VAL A 23 16.70 -12.30 6.16
C VAL A 23 16.05 -11.00 6.64
N GLU A 24 16.80 -10.12 7.29
CA GLU A 24 16.29 -8.81 7.72
C GLU A 24 15.92 -7.90 6.54
N GLY A 25 16.66 -7.99 5.43
CA GLY A 25 16.35 -7.28 4.19
C GLY A 25 15.04 -7.74 3.57
N ALA A 26 14.81 -9.05 3.57
CA ALA A 26 13.55 -9.66 3.14
C ALA A 26 12.35 -9.13 3.95
N ILE A 27 12.47 -9.13 5.28
CA ILE A 27 11.42 -8.65 6.19
C ILE A 27 11.14 -7.16 5.97
N LYS A 28 12.18 -6.35 5.76
CA LYS A 28 12.02 -4.91 5.50
C LYS A 28 11.30 -4.65 4.18
N LYS A 29 11.65 -5.37 3.11
CA LYS A 29 10.92 -5.31 1.83
C LYS A 29 9.46 -5.71 2.03
N PHE A 30 9.20 -6.76 2.79
CA PHE A 30 7.84 -7.22 3.09
C PHE A 30 6.99 -6.18 3.78
N LYS A 31 7.52 -5.57 4.84
CA LYS A 31 6.83 -4.48 5.52
C LYS A 31 6.55 -3.30 4.58
N ARG A 32 7.49 -2.98 3.68
CA ARG A 32 7.31 -1.91 2.69
C ARG A 32 6.23 -2.23 1.67
N GLU A 33 6.24 -3.43 1.07
CA GLU A 33 5.23 -3.79 0.07
C GLU A 33 3.83 -3.91 0.69
N VAL A 34 3.71 -4.44 1.91
CA VAL A 34 2.45 -4.44 2.66
C VAL A 34 1.96 -3.01 2.91
N ALA A 35 2.85 -2.10 3.31
CA ALA A 35 2.49 -0.69 3.50
C ALA A 35 2.09 -0.01 2.18
N ASN A 36 2.80 -0.29 1.08
CA ASN A 36 2.52 0.23 -0.26
C ASN A 36 1.18 -0.26 -0.81
N SER A 37 0.82 -1.53 -0.55
CA SER A 37 -0.43 -2.13 -1.00
C SER A 37 -1.67 -1.41 -0.45
N GLY A 38 -1.52 -0.63 0.64
CA GLY A 38 -2.60 0.14 1.22
C GLY A 38 -3.66 -0.70 1.94
N ILE A 39 -3.47 -2.02 2.06
CA ILE A 39 -4.47 -2.96 2.62
C ILE A 39 -4.90 -2.57 4.04
N LEU A 40 -3.96 -2.15 4.88
CA LEU A 40 -4.25 -1.69 6.26
C LEU A 40 -5.08 -0.40 6.28
N THR A 41 -4.86 0.49 5.30
CA THR A 41 -5.62 1.72 5.18
C THR A 41 -7.04 1.44 4.68
N GLU A 42 -7.19 0.47 3.78
CA GLU A 42 -8.49 0.03 3.28
C GLU A 42 -9.33 -0.65 4.36
N LEU A 43 -8.72 -1.55 5.15
CA LEU A 43 -9.37 -2.18 6.30
C LEU A 43 -9.94 -1.12 7.25
N LYS A 44 -9.12 -0.14 7.64
CA LYS A 44 -9.54 0.96 8.52
C LYS A 44 -10.67 1.82 7.94
N LYS A 45 -10.74 1.96 6.61
CA LYS A 45 -11.84 2.69 5.95
C LYS A 45 -13.15 1.90 5.94
N ARG A 46 -13.08 0.57 5.99
CA ARG A 46 -14.23 -0.34 5.93
C ARG A 46 -14.78 -0.73 7.31
N GLU A 47 -14.07 -0.43 8.40
CA GLU A 47 -14.47 -0.76 9.77
C GLU A 47 -15.84 -0.20 10.16
N TYR A 48 -16.22 0.97 9.66
CA TYR A 48 -17.49 1.61 9.98
C TYR A 48 -18.06 2.32 8.76
N PHE A 49 -19.38 2.52 8.76
CA PHE A 49 -20.03 3.31 7.73
C PHE A 49 -19.60 4.78 7.85
N GLU A 50 -19.09 5.32 6.75
CA GLU A 50 -18.80 6.74 6.61
C GLU A 50 -19.77 7.39 5.63
N LYS A 51 -20.42 8.47 6.04
CA LYS A 51 -21.34 9.22 5.19
C LYS A 51 -20.59 9.71 3.93
N PRO A 52 -21.20 9.66 2.72
CA PRO A 52 -20.54 10.04 1.47
C PRO A 52 -19.93 11.45 1.46
N SER A 53 -20.51 12.40 2.20
CA SER A 53 -19.95 13.75 2.35
C SER A 53 -18.59 13.74 3.07
N VAL A 54 -18.45 12.90 4.10
CA VAL A 54 -17.22 12.80 4.90
C VAL A 54 -16.13 12.08 4.10
N ILE A 55 -16.49 11.04 3.33
CA ILE A 55 -15.59 10.40 2.36
C ILE A 55 -15.01 11.44 1.39
N LYS A 56 -15.88 12.22 0.73
CA LYS A 56 -15.48 13.27 -0.22
C LYS A 56 -14.62 14.37 0.43
N LYS A 57 -14.82 14.66 1.71
CA LYS A 57 -13.98 15.61 2.46
C LYS A 57 -12.59 15.02 2.71
N ARG A 58 -12.54 13.80 3.24
CA ARG A 58 -11.30 13.06 3.54
C ARG A 58 -10.42 12.91 2.29
N GLU A 59 -11.01 12.58 1.15
CA GLU A 59 -10.29 12.43 -0.13
C GLU A 59 -9.68 13.75 -0.61
N ARG A 60 -10.42 14.86 -0.50
CA ARG A 60 -9.91 16.20 -0.84
C ARG A 60 -8.75 16.60 0.05
N ASP A 61 -8.87 16.42 1.36
CA ASP A 61 -7.82 16.74 2.32
C ASP A 61 -6.56 15.90 2.07
N GLN A 62 -6.71 14.62 1.73
CA GLN A 62 -5.60 13.74 1.36
C GLN A 62 -4.91 14.20 0.07
N ALA A 63 -5.68 14.59 -0.94
CA ALA A 63 -5.14 15.10 -2.21
C ALA A 63 -4.38 16.42 -2.01
N GLU A 64 -4.91 17.34 -1.21
CA GLU A 64 -4.27 18.61 -0.89
C GLU A 64 -2.95 18.39 -0.13
N ARG A 65 -2.95 17.55 0.91
CA ARG A 65 -1.72 17.16 1.62
C ARG A 65 -0.67 16.58 0.68
N LYS A 66 -1.07 15.74 -0.29
CA LYS A 66 -0.17 15.18 -1.29
C LYS A 66 0.42 16.25 -2.22
N ARG A 67 -0.39 17.23 -2.63
CA ARG A 67 0.05 18.39 -3.45
C ARG A 67 1.03 19.28 -2.68
N PHE A 68 0.73 19.58 -1.42
CA PHE A 68 1.59 20.40 -0.56
C PHE A 68 2.96 19.76 -0.35
N ARG A 69 3.00 18.45 -0.04
CA ARG A 69 4.26 17.69 0.09
C ARG A 69 5.09 17.73 -1.19
N LYS A 70 4.45 17.54 -2.36
CA LYS A 70 5.14 17.66 -3.65
C LYS A 70 5.73 19.05 -3.86
N ARG A 71 4.96 20.11 -3.58
CA ARG A 71 5.42 21.49 -3.77
C ARG A 71 6.65 21.81 -2.93
N ASN A 72 6.66 21.41 -1.65
CA ASN A 72 7.80 21.71 -0.77
C ASN A 72 9.10 21.07 -1.24
N ILE A 73 9.05 19.86 -1.81
CA ILE A 73 10.23 19.17 -2.37
C ILE A 73 10.91 20.00 -3.48
N TYR A 74 10.14 20.72 -4.30
CA TYR A 74 10.69 21.54 -5.40
C TYR A 74 11.06 22.96 -4.98
N ASN A 75 10.57 23.44 -3.83
CA ASN A 75 10.89 24.77 -3.33
C ASN A 75 12.17 24.79 -2.46
N GLU A 76 12.63 23.63 -1.99
CA GLU A 76 13.87 23.44 -1.21
C GLU A 76 15.05 22.93 -2.06
N ALA A 77 14.85 22.62 -3.36
CA ALA A 77 15.86 22.16 -4.31
C ALA A 77 16.31 23.29 -5.24
#